data_AF-A0A355F971-F1
#
_entry.id   AF-A0A355F971-F1
#
_cell.length_a   1.000
_cell.length_b   1.000
_cell.length_c   1.000
_cell.angle_alpha   90.00
_cell.angle_beta   90.00
_cell.angle_gamma   90.00
#
_symmetry.space_group_name_H-M   'P 1'
#
loop_
_entity.id
_entity.type
_entity.pdbx_description
1 polymer ?
#
loop_
_entity_poly.entity_id
_entity_poly.type
_entity_poly.pdbx_seq_one_letter_code
_entity_poly.pdbx_strand_id
1 'polypeptide(L)'
;NGSPTILDKVGWHAGNSGRQLHPVEQLEPNPWGLFDMYGNVWEWVADWYGRYTAEPQVDPWGPPGGGWRVMRGGGAWDDADWARAA
;
A
#
# COMPACT_ATOMS: atom_id res chain seq x y z
N ASN A 1 15.40 -20.08 6.23
CA ASN A 1 14.15 -20.49 6.92
C ASN A 1 12.98 -19.89 6.17
N GLY A 2 12.56 -20.58 5.11
CA GLY A 2 11.85 -20.02 3.95
C GLY A 2 10.35 -20.35 3.92
N SER A 3 9.63 -20.07 4.99
CA SER A 3 8.17 -20.02 4.92
C SER A 3 7.75 -18.62 4.46
N PRO A 4 6.82 -18.48 3.50
CA PRO A 4 6.31 -17.18 3.09
C PRO A 4 5.66 -16.46 4.28
N THR A 5 5.99 -15.20 4.44
CA THR A 5 5.37 -14.29 5.39
C THR A 5 3.91 -14.03 5.01
N ILE A 6 3.14 -13.40 5.91
CA ILE A 6 1.78 -12.97 5.54
C ILE A 6 1.81 -12.00 4.36
N LEU A 7 2.82 -11.13 4.29
CA LEU A 7 2.97 -10.14 3.24
C LEU A 7 3.26 -10.80 1.89
N ASP A 8 4.08 -11.86 1.86
CA ASP A 8 4.37 -12.62 0.65
C ASP A 8 3.11 -13.24 0.01
N LYS A 9 2.04 -13.43 0.80
CA LYS A 9 0.76 -13.99 0.34
C LYS A 9 -0.21 -12.95 -0.20
N VAL A 10 -0.08 -11.69 0.20
CA VAL A 10 -1.09 -10.64 -0.07
C VAL A 10 -0.52 -9.42 -0.79
N GLY A 11 0.78 -9.40 -1.08
CA GLY A 11 1.47 -8.22 -1.58
C GLY A 11 2.69 -8.52 -2.47
N TRP A 12 2.83 -7.75 -3.55
CA TRP A 12 4.00 -7.79 -4.43
C TRP A 12 5.00 -6.70 -4.05
N HIS A 13 6.13 -7.08 -3.47
CA HIS A 13 7.22 -6.19 -3.05
C HIS A 13 8.56 -6.66 -3.64
N ALA A 14 9.65 -5.92 -3.43
CA ALA A 14 10.96 -6.20 -4.04
C ALA A 14 11.51 -7.62 -3.75
N GLY A 15 11.03 -8.26 -2.68
CA GLY A 15 11.45 -9.59 -2.25
C GLY A 15 10.80 -10.75 -3.03
N ASN A 16 9.60 -10.55 -3.59
CA ASN A 16 8.83 -11.60 -4.26
C ASN A 16 8.35 -11.23 -5.68
N SER A 17 8.36 -9.95 -6.06
CA SER A 17 7.83 -9.47 -7.33
C SER A 17 8.73 -9.74 -8.54
N GLY A 18 10.01 -10.05 -8.33
CA GLY A 18 11.00 -10.05 -9.41
C GLY A 18 11.27 -8.64 -9.98
N ARG A 19 10.93 -7.58 -9.24
CA ARG A 19 11.04 -6.17 -9.65
C ARG A 19 10.26 -5.87 -10.94
N GLN A 20 9.05 -6.40 -11.02
CA GLN A 20 8.11 -6.15 -12.09
C GLN A 20 6.68 -6.07 -11.54
N LEU A 21 5.80 -5.46 -12.34
CA LEU A 21 4.37 -5.50 -12.08
C LEU A 21 3.82 -6.89 -12.37
N HIS A 22 2.75 -7.23 -11.67
CA HIS A 22 1.98 -8.45 -11.90
C HIS A 22 0.54 -8.08 -12.25
N PRO A 23 -0.17 -8.93 -13.02
CA PRO A 23 -1.61 -8.80 -13.16
C PRO A 23 -2.28 -8.72 -11.79
N VAL A 24 -3.34 -7.92 -11.69
CA VAL A 24 -4.12 -7.80 -10.45
C VAL A 24 -4.72 -9.15 -10.05
N GLU A 25 -5.05 -9.28 -8.76
CA GLU A 25 -5.80 -10.44 -8.24
C GLU A 25 -5.04 -11.78 -8.27
N GLN A 26 -3.69 -11.74 -8.31
CA GLN A 26 -2.86 -12.96 -8.34
C GLN A 26 -2.41 -13.47 -6.97
N LEU A 27 -2.54 -12.66 -5.93
CA LEU A 27 -2.26 -13.00 -4.53
C LEU A 27 -3.55 -13.07 -3.71
N GLU A 28 -3.47 -13.51 -2.46
CA GLU A 28 -4.65 -13.60 -1.59
C GLU A 28 -5.20 -12.20 -1.26
N PRO A 29 -6.54 -12.02 -1.21
CA PRO A 29 -7.13 -10.75 -0.80
C PRO A 29 -7.01 -10.56 0.72
N ASN A 30 -7.14 -9.31 1.18
CA ASN A 30 -7.35 -9.03 2.59
C ASN A 30 -8.76 -9.49 3.05
N PRO A 31 -9.10 -9.47 4.36
CA PRO A 31 -10.41 -9.91 4.87
C PRO A 31 -11.64 -9.15 4.32
N TRP A 32 -11.43 -8.03 3.63
CA TRP A 32 -12.49 -7.26 2.96
C TRP A 32 -12.64 -7.62 1.47
N GLY A 33 -11.86 -8.56 0.96
CA GLY A 33 -11.89 -8.97 -0.45
C GLY A 33 -11.13 -8.03 -1.38
N LEU A 34 -10.25 -7.17 -0.86
CA LEU A 34 -9.42 -6.28 -1.67
C LEU A 34 -8.06 -6.92 -1.96
N PHE A 35 -7.63 -6.83 -3.21
CA PHE A 35 -6.37 -7.38 -3.70
C PHE A 35 -5.33 -6.28 -3.89
N ASP A 36 -4.06 -6.67 -3.93
CA ASP A 36 -2.92 -5.80 -4.26
C ASP A 36 -2.75 -4.56 -3.34
N MET A 37 -3.45 -4.52 -2.20
CA MET A 37 -3.37 -3.43 -1.21
C MET A 37 -2.00 -3.30 -0.54
N TYR A 38 -1.11 -4.28 -0.72
CA TYR A 38 0.22 -4.37 -0.11
C TYR A 38 1.33 -4.52 -1.17
N GLY A 39 1.28 -3.76 -2.25
CA GLY A 39 2.35 -3.69 -3.23
C GLY A 39 1.84 -3.59 -4.66
N ASN A 40 2.58 -4.18 -5.58
CA ASN A 40 2.38 -4.06 -7.04
C ASN A 40 2.66 -2.62 -7.51
N VAL A 41 1.78 -1.68 -7.20
CA VAL A 41 1.92 -0.24 -7.50
C VAL A 41 1.52 0.62 -6.30
N TRP A 42 2.13 1.79 -6.21
CA TRP A 42 1.61 2.85 -5.35
C TRP A 42 0.26 3.35 -5.86
N GLU A 43 -0.69 3.50 -4.95
CA GLU A 43 -2.03 4.01 -5.24
C GLU A 43 -2.16 5.47 -4.79
N TRP A 44 -2.51 6.36 -5.73
CA TRP A 44 -2.80 7.76 -5.44
C TRP A 44 -4.11 7.90 -4.68
N VAL A 45 -4.13 8.77 -3.66
CA VAL A 45 -5.37 9.20 -2.99
C VAL A 45 -5.59 10.70 -3.12
N ALA A 46 -6.82 11.15 -2.86
CA ALA A 46 -7.22 12.54 -3.04
C ALA A 46 -6.50 13.50 -2.08
N ASP A 47 -6.09 13.02 -0.91
CA ASP A 47 -5.50 13.83 0.15
C ASP A 47 -4.20 14.53 -0.27
N TRP A 48 -4.04 15.75 0.21
CA TRP A 48 -2.73 16.41 0.25
C TRP A 48 -1.88 15.83 1.37
N TYR A 49 -0.58 15.73 1.16
CA TYR A 49 0.35 15.28 2.20
C TYR A 49 0.35 16.25 3.38
N GLY A 50 0.14 15.70 4.57
CA GLY A 50 0.10 16.44 5.81
C GLY A 50 0.32 15.54 7.02
N ARG A 51 0.58 16.14 8.17
CA ARG A 51 0.79 15.40 9.41
C ARG A 51 -0.54 14.89 9.95
N TYR A 52 -0.60 13.59 10.28
CA TYR A 52 -1.72 13.03 11.04
C TYR A 52 -1.75 13.63 12.45
N THR A 53 -2.93 14.03 12.91
CA THR A 53 -3.18 14.44 14.29
C THR A 53 -3.50 13.20 15.14
N ALA A 54 -3.18 13.25 16.44
CA ALA A 54 -3.55 12.18 17.36
C ALA A 54 -5.04 12.23 17.75
N GLU A 55 -5.71 13.35 17.51
CA GLU A 55 -7.11 13.55 17.85
C GLU A 55 -8.05 12.70 16.99
N PRO A 56 -9.12 12.11 17.55
CA PRO A 56 -10.14 11.43 16.78
C PRO A 56 -10.74 12.33 15.70
N GLN A 57 -10.90 11.81 14.49
CA GLN A 57 -11.51 12.50 13.36
C GLN A 57 -12.66 11.64 12.80
N VAL A 58 -13.64 12.28 12.16
CA VAL A 58 -14.71 11.62 11.40
C VAL A 58 -14.59 12.11 9.97
N ASP A 59 -14.45 11.18 9.02
CA ASP A 59 -14.31 11.43 7.58
C ASP A 59 -13.36 12.59 7.25
N PRO A 60 -12.08 12.54 7.64
CA PRO A 60 -11.12 13.59 7.32
C PRO A 60 -10.80 13.61 5.82
N TRP A 61 -10.63 14.81 5.26
CA TRP A 61 -10.32 15.04 3.83
C TRP A 61 -8.87 15.51 3.63
N GLY A 62 -8.02 15.33 4.65
CA GLY A 62 -6.66 15.86 4.69
C GLY A 62 -6.60 17.39 4.77
N PRO A 63 -5.39 17.97 4.65
CA PRO A 63 -5.19 19.41 4.56
C PRO A 63 -5.88 20.01 3.32
N PRO A 64 -6.29 21.30 3.33
CA PRO A 64 -6.95 21.94 2.19
C PRO A 64 -6.03 22.13 0.97
N GLY A 65 -4.71 21.98 1.14
CA GLY A 65 -3.70 22.18 0.12
C GLY A 65 -2.34 21.60 0.54
N GLY A 66 -1.45 21.38 -0.43
CA GLY A 66 -0.10 20.90 -0.17
C GLY A 66 0.80 20.92 -1.41
N GLY A 67 2.08 20.65 -1.21
CA GLY A 67 3.04 20.50 -2.33
C GLY A 67 2.99 19.12 -3.00
N TRP A 68 2.40 18.13 -2.33
CA TRP A 68 2.41 16.72 -2.75
C TRP A 68 1.08 16.06 -2.40
N ARG A 69 0.61 15.15 -3.26
CA ARG A 69 -0.50 14.25 -2.96
C ARG A 69 0.00 13.00 -2.24
N VAL A 70 -0.88 12.31 -1.53
CA VAL A 70 -0.53 11.07 -0.82
C VAL A 70 -0.60 9.87 -1.78
N MET A 71 0.35 8.95 -1.62
CA MET A 71 0.30 7.61 -2.21
C MET A 71 0.40 6.56 -1.09
N ARG A 72 -0.21 5.39 -1.29
CA ARG A 72 -0.20 4.27 -0.33
C ARG A 72 0.01 2.92 -1.02
N GLY A 73 0.07 1.83 -0.25
CA GLY A 73 0.19 0.47 -0.76
C GLY A 73 1.62 -0.05 -0.91
N GLY A 74 2.57 0.83 -1.27
CA GLY A 74 3.92 0.41 -1.70
C GLY A 74 3.91 -0.20 -3.10
N GLY A 75 5.06 -0.57 -3.64
CA GLY A 75 5.16 -1.13 -4.99
C GLY A 75 6.10 -2.31 -5.11
N ALA A 76 6.08 -2.94 -6.29
CA ALA A 76 6.91 -4.10 -6.62
C ALA A 76 8.43 -3.85 -6.52
N TRP A 77 8.88 -2.60 -6.41
CA TRP A 77 10.29 -2.24 -6.24
C TRP A 77 10.66 -1.83 -4.82
N ASP A 78 9.69 -1.72 -3.92
CA ASP A 78 9.94 -1.29 -2.55
C ASP A 78 10.18 -2.48 -1.63
N ASP A 79 10.94 -2.25 -0.57
CA ASP A 79 11.09 -3.25 0.48
C ASP A 79 9.74 -3.53 1.14
N ALA A 80 9.59 -4.73 1.69
CA ALA A 80 8.39 -5.18 2.41
C ALA A 80 7.89 -4.15 3.46
N ASP A 81 8.80 -3.43 4.11
CA ASP A 81 8.46 -2.43 5.13
C ASP A 81 7.68 -1.21 4.60
N TRP A 82 7.73 -0.97 3.29
CA TRP A 82 7.01 0.11 2.61
C TRP A 82 5.63 -0.33 2.11
N ALA A 83 5.39 -1.64 1.97
CA ALA A 83 4.16 -2.23 1.49
C ALA A 83 3.08 -2.27 2.59
N ARG A 84 2.70 -1.10 3.09
CA ARG A 84 1.58 -0.94 4.04
C ARG A 84 0.29 -0.75 3.27
N ALA A 85 -0.80 -1.31 3.81
CA ALA A 85 -2.13 -1.26 3.23
C ALA A 85 -2.46 0.13 2.65
N ALA A 86 -2.94 0.16 1.41
CA ALA A 86 -3.55 1.35 0.83
C ALA A 86 -4.82 1.79 1.57
#